data_AF-A0A962G4I0-F1
#
_entry.id   AF-A0A962G4I0-F1
#
_cell.length_a   1.000
_cell.length_b   1.000
_cell.length_c   1.000
_cell.angle_alpha   90.00
_cell.angle_beta   90.00
_cell.angle_gamma   90.00
#
_symmetry.space_group_name_H-M   'P 1'
#
loop_
_entity.id
_entity.type
_entity.pdbx_description
1 polymer ?
#
loop_
_entity_poly.entity_id
_entity_poly.type
_entity_poly.pdbx_seq_one_letter_code
_entity_poly.pdbx_strand_id
1 'polypeptide(L)'
;KLVDPATNDGLPAFLIGNEDATDSGFMIVQYTAAALVNDLASRAHPASVYSIPTSANAEDHVSMGANEARHVLDMTDDLAQVVALELYTAAQALDYRRDMIEAARSLARRGDVNAIAAKINQAPLPGDAAHPQFLSECAQLMTQLAADQDFHPSPRVSRAHAKLRQHIGFMQRDRAMDGEVATVCALIESNALLD
;
A
#
# COMPACT_ATOMS: atom_id res chain seq x y z
N LYS A 1 3.34 6.23 1.67
CA LYS A 1 3.63 6.21 0.21
C LYS A 1 2.34 6.04 -0.60
N LEU A 2 1.71 4.86 -0.64
CA LEU A 2 0.60 4.56 -1.58
C LEU A 2 -0.62 5.50 -1.51
N VAL A 3 -0.91 6.06 -0.34
CA VAL A 3 -2.05 6.97 -0.11
C VAL A 3 -1.74 8.45 -0.38
N ASP A 4 -0.48 8.81 -0.61
CA ASP A 4 -0.03 10.19 -0.79
C ASP A 4 0.28 10.49 -2.26
N PRO A 5 -0.47 11.38 -2.94
CA PRO A 5 -0.25 11.73 -4.35
C PRO A 5 1.17 12.22 -4.67
N ALA A 6 1.88 12.80 -3.70
CA ALA A 6 3.24 13.28 -3.92
C ALA A 6 4.24 12.12 -4.05
N THR A 7 3.90 10.93 -3.55
CA THR A 7 4.83 9.79 -3.47
C THR A 7 4.27 8.48 -3.98
N ASN A 8 3.03 8.41 -4.43
CA ASN A 8 2.35 7.16 -4.81
C ASN A 8 2.44 6.75 -6.29
N ASP A 9 3.20 7.51 -7.09
CA ASP A 9 3.41 7.33 -8.54
C ASP A 9 2.10 7.37 -9.35
N GLY A 10 1.24 8.36 -9.08
CA GLY A 10 0.05 8.66 -9.89
C GLY A 10 -1.25 7.99 -9.45
N LEU A 11 -1.23 7.26 -8.33
CA LEU A 11 -2.45 6.71 -7.73
C LEU A 11 -3.36 7.84 -7.20
N PRO A 12 -4.69 7.60 -7.09
CA PRO A 12 -5.59 8.53 -6.43
C PRO A 12 -5.19 8.79 -4.97
N ALA A 13 -5.40 10.02 -4.49
CA ALA A 13 -5.21 10.37 -3.09
C ALA A 13 -6.03 9.44 -2.19
N PHE A 14 -5.40 8.89 -1.16
CA PHE A 14 -6.01 7.93 -0.23
C PHE A 14 -6.72 6.74 -0.90
N LEU A 15 -6.37 6.42 -2.16
CA LEU A 15 -7.02 5.37 -2.94
C LEU A 15 -8.56 5.54 -3.05
N ILE A 16 -9.01 6.80 -3.03
CA ILE A 16 -10.42 7.18 -3.15
C ILE A 16 -10.98 6.77 -4.51
N GLY A 17 -12.15 6.13 -4.50
CA GLY A 17 -12.81 5.57 -5.68
C GLY A 17 -13.86 6.44 -6.35
N ASN A 18 -14.21 7.60 -5.79
CA ASN A 18 -15.19 8.50 -6.37
C ASN A 18 -14.58 9.80 -6.90
N GLU A 19 -15.14 10.28 -8.01
CA GLU A 19 -14.67 11.49 -8.70
C GLU A 19 -14.98 12.79 -7.93
N ASP A 20 -16.00 12.76 -7.06
CA ASP A 20 -16.48 13.93 -6.31
C ASP A 20 -15.69 14.25 -5.04
N ALA A 21 -14.66 13.44 -4.71
CA ALA A 21 -13.80 13.61 -3.53
C ALA A 21 -14.54 13.74 -2.18
N THR A 22 -15.74 13.16 -2.07
CA THR A 22 -16.52 13.15 -0.82
C THR A 22 -16.11 12.05 0.15
N ASP A 23 -15.37 11.05 -0.33
CA ASP A 23 -15.00 9.87 0.44
C ASP A 23 -13.57 10.04 0.97
N SER A 24 -13.29 9.45 2.12
CA SER A 24 -11.98 9.52 2.79
C SER A 24 -11.05 8.39 2.34
N GLY A 25 -11.59 7.31 1.77
CA GLY A 25 -10.80 6.18 1.30
C GLY A 25 -9.96 5.56 2.43
N PHE A 26 -8.69 5.32 2.15
CA PHE A 26 -7.73 4.66 3.04
C PHE A 26 -7.05 5.63 4.03
N MET A 27 -7.58 6.84 4.20
CA MET A 27 -7.06 7.80 5.18
C MET A 27 -7.07 7.23 6.60
N ILE A 28 -8.19 6.63 7.03
CA ILE A 28 -8.30 6.08 8.38
C ILE A 28 -7.39 4.86 8.58
N VAL A 29 -7.19 4.04 7.54
CA VAL A 29 -6.24 2.91 7.55
C VAL A 29 -4.83 3.41 7.86
N GLN A 30 -4.42 4.52 7.24
CA GLN A 30 -3.13 5.14 7.52
C GLN A 30 -3.03 5.65 8.96
N TYR A 31 -4.09 6.26 9.50
CA TYR A 31 -4.10 6.75 10.89
C TYR A 31 -3.96 5.61 11.89
N THR A 32 -4.70 4.52 11.69
CA THR A 32 -4.62 3.33 12.53
C THR A 32 -3.23 2.70 12.47
N ALA A 33 -2.65 2.56 11.28
CA ALA A 33 -1.29 2.03 11.13
C ALA A 33 -0.26 2.93 11.83
N ALA A 34 -0.37 4.25 11.69
CA ALA A 34 0.53 5.19 12.36
C ALA A 34 0.41 5.13 13.89
N ALA A 35 -0.81 5.00 14.43
CA ALA A 35 -1.05 4.86 15.86
C ALA A 35 -0.42 3.58 16.41
N LEU A 36 -0.63 2.44 15.75
CA LEU A 36 -0.06 1.14 16.12
C LEU A 36 1.48 1.18 16.08
N VAL A 37 2.07 1.74 15.02
CA VAL A 37 3.53 1.87 14.90
C VAL A 37 4.10 2.77 16.00
N ASN A 38 3.42 3.86 16.35
CA ASN A 38 3.86 4.73 17.44
C ASN A 38 3.79 4.03 18.81
N ASP A 39 2.77 3.22 19.04
CA ASP A 39 2.66 2.42 20.26
C ASP A 39 3.75 1.34 20.34
N LEU A 40 4.00 0.63 19.23
CA LEU A 40 5.13 -0.31 19.10
C LEU A 40 6.47 0.37 19.40
N ALA A 41 6.69 1.57 18.85
CA ALA A 41 7.91 2.33 19.09
C ALA A 41 8.06 2.72 20.57
N SER A 42 6.95 3.05 21.24
CA SER A 42 6.94 3.38 22.68
C SER A 42 7.27 2.16 23.55
N ARG A 43 6.82 0.96 23.15
CA ARG A 43 7.12 -0.31 23.85
C ARG A 43 8.48 -0.92 23.51
N ALA A 44 9.15 -0.46 22.45
CA ALA A 44 10.46 -0.95 22.03
C ALA A 44 11.63 -0.53 22.94
N HIS A 45 11.35 -0.05 24.16
CA HIS A 45 12.39 0.24 25.14
C HIS A 45 12.94 -1.09 25.71
N PRO A 46 14.24 -1.37 25.55
CA PRO A 46 14.81 -2.67 25.90
C PRO A 46 14.78 -2.91 27.41
N ALA A 47 14.19 -4.01 27.88
CA ALA A 47 14.19 -4.36 29.30
C ALA A 47 15.60 -4.67 29.83
N SER A 48 16.53 -5.04 28.96
CA SER A 48 17.90 -5.44 29.31
C SER A 48 18.77 -4.30 29.85
N VAL A 49 18.38 -3.04 29.67
CA VAL A 49 19.14 -1.88 30.18
C VAL A 49 18.89 -1.60 31.66
N TYR A 50 17.92 -2.28 32.27
CA TYR A 50 17.57 -2.12 33.69
C TYR A 50 17.80 -3.42 34.47
N SER A 51 19.05 -3.62 34.92
CA SER A 51 19.38 -4.67 35.89
C SER A 51 18.95 -4.27 37.30
N ILE A 52 18.28 -5.18 38.00
CA ILE A 52 17.92 -5.04 39.42
C ILE A 52 18.57 -6.21 40.16
N PRO A 53 19.46 -5.95 41.14
CA PRO A 53 20.11 -7.02 41.89
C PRO A 53 19.10 -7.93 42.60
N THR A 54 19.29 -9.23 42.44
CA THR A 54 18.48 -10.29 43.07
C THR A 54 19.33 -11.11 44.04
N SER A 55 18.69 -12.02 44.76
CA SER A 55 19.37 -12.99 45.64
C SER A 55 20.32 -12.32 46.65
N ALA A 56 19.87 -11.25 47.32
CA ALA A 56 20.67 -10.45 48.25
C ALA A 56 22.00 -9.95 47.64
N ASN A 57 21.95 -9.49 46.39
CA ASN A 57 23.09 -8.97 45.61
C ASN A 57 24.11 -10.05 45.17
N ALA A 58 23.75 -11.34 45.25
CA ALA A 58 24.53 -12.42 44.63
C ALA A 58 24.39 -12.42 43.10
N GLU A 59 23.24 -11.96 42.61
CA GLU A 59 22.96 -11.73 41.20
C GLU A 59 22.87 -10.21 40.99
N ASP A 60 24.01 -9.53 40.92
CA ASP A 60 24.11 -8.08 40.77
C ASP A 60 23.92 -7.60 39.31
N HIS A 61 23.96 -8.54 38.35
CA HIS A 61 23.64 -8.31 36.95
C HIS A 61 22.63 -9.32 36.42
N VAL A 62 21.43 -8.86 36.07
CA VAL A 62 20.33 -9.68 35.54
C VAL A 62 19.92 -9.16 34.16
N SER A 63 19.71 -10.07 33.21
CA SER A 63 19.46 -9.72 31.79
C SER A 63 18.04 -9.23 31.49
N MET A 64 17.08 -9.49 32.38
CA MET A 64 15.64 -9.28 32.16
C MET A 64 15.08 -9.97 30.91
N GLY A 65 15.77 -10.97 30.35
CA GLY A 65 15.44 -11.57 29.05
C GLY A 65 14.04 -12.21 28.98
N ALA A 66 13.56 -12.79 30.09
CA ALA A 66 12.20 -13.35 30.14
C ALA A 66 11.11 -12.26 30.10
N ASN A 67 11.38 -11.05 30.59
CA ASN A 67 10.46 -9.93 30.48
C ASN A 67 10.42 -9.40 29.05
N GLU A 68 11.61 -9.23 28.45
CA GLU A 68 11.73 -8.79 27.06
C GLU A 68 11.02 -9.76 26.10
N ALA A 69 11.20 -11.08 26.28
CA ALA A 69 10.53 -12.07 25.45
C ALA A 69 9.00 -11.99 25.52
N ARG A 70 8.42 -11.71 26.69
CA ARG A 70 6.97 -11.50 26.84
C ARG A 70 6.52 -10.21 26.15
N HIS A 71 7.24 -9.10 26.33
CA HIS A 71 6.91 -7.83 25.66
C HIS A 71 6.95 -7.97 24.14
N VAL A 72 7.98 -8.61 23.59
CA VAL A 72 8.11 -8.84 22.15
C VAL A 72 6.99 -9.74 21.65
N LEU A 73 6.62 -10.80 22.39
CA LEU A 73 5.50 -11.66 22.03
C LEU A 73 4.20 -10.85 21.91
N ASP A 74 3.88 -10.05 22.91
CA ASP A 74 2.68 -9.19 22.89
C ASP A 74 2.72 -8.17 21.73
N MET A 75 3.91 -7.64 21.39
CA MET A 75 4.09 -6.73 20.24
C MET A 75 3.89 -7.41 18.88
N THR A 76 3.97 -8.74 18.79
CA THR A 76 3.75 -9.42 17.50
C THR A 76 2.31 -9.31 16.99
N ASP A 77 1.32 -9.25 17.89
CA ASP A 77 -0.08 -9.07 17.53
C ASP A 77 -0.35 -7.68 16.92
N ASP A 78 0.24 -6.64 17.49
CA ASP A 78 0.14 -5.28 16.94
C ASP A 78 0.88 -5.15 15.62
N LEU A 79 2.04 -5.80 15.49
CA LEU A 79 2.78 -5.85 14.23
C LEU A 79 1.96 -6.56 13.15
N ALA A 80 1.26 -7.66 13.47
CA ALA A 80 0.39 -8.35 12.54
C ALA A 80 -0.73 -7.43 12.02
N GLN A 81 -1.32 -6.59 12.89
CA GLN A 81 -2.29 -5.58 12.48
C GLN A 81 -1.69 -4.52 11.55
N VAL A 82 -0.47 -4.03 11.82
CA VAL A 82 0.20 -3.08 10.92
C VAL A 82 0.41 -3.70 9.54
N VAL A 83 0.88 -4.94 9.47
CA VAL A 83 1.06 -5.68 8.20
C VAL A 83 -0.29 -5.91 7.51
N ALA A 84 -1.36 -6.18 8.25
CA ALA A 84 -2.71 -6.32 7.70
C ALA A 84 -3.20 -5.04 7.01
N LEU A 85 -3.02 -3.88 7.66
CA LEU A 85 -3.39 -2.58 7.10
C LEU A 85 -2.56 -2.24 5.85
N GLU A 86 -1.28 -2.61 5.85
CA GLU A 86 -0.41 -2.46 4.68
C GLU A 86 -0.86 -3.36 3.52
N LEU A 87 -1.13 -4.64 3.77
CA LEU A 87 -1.63 -5.57 2.76
C LEU A 87 -2.97 -5.15 2.19
N TYR A 88 -3.87 -4.64 3.03
CA TYR A 88 -5.16 -4.11 2.60
C TYR A 88 -4.97 -2.91 1.65
N THR A 89 -4.11 -1.96 2.03
CA THR A 89 -3.77 -0.80 1.21
C THR A 89 -3.10 -1.20 -0.10
N ALA A 90 -2.17 -2.16 -0.05
CA ALA A 90 -1.44 -2.66 -1.22
C ALA A 90 -2.38 -3.36 -2.21
N ALA A 91 -3.36 -4.13 -1.73
CA ALA A 91 -4.34 -4.77 -2.60
C ALA A 91 -5.24 -3.75 -3.31
N GLN A 92 -5.69 -2.70 -2.62
CA GLN A 92 -6.45 -1.63 -3.24
C GLN A 92 -5.61 -0.87 -4.28
N ALA A 93 -4.36 -0.54 -3.95
CA ALA A 93 -3.44 0.16 -4.84
C ALA A 93 -3.08 -0.67 -6.09
N LEU A 94 -2.95 -1.99 -5.94
CA LEU A 94 -2.64 -2.89 -7.05
C LEU A 94 -3.79 -2.91 -8.07
N ASP A 95 -5.04 -2.96 -7.62
CA ASP A 95 -6.19 -2.91 -8.53
C ASP A 95 -6.21 -1.60 -9.32
N TYR A 96 -6.02 -0.45 -8.67
CA TYR A 96 -5.91 0.82 -9.39
C TYR A 96 -4.78 0.81 -10.43
N ARG A 97 -3.59 0.32 -10.06
CA ARG A 97 -2.46 0.28 -11.01
C ARG A 97 -2.76 -0.60 -12.22
N ARG A 98 -3.40 -1.75 -12.02
CA ARG A 98 -3.81 -2.65 -13.10
C ARG A 98 -4.79 -1.94 -14.03
N ASP A 99 -5.83 -1.33 -13.47
CA ASP A 99 -6.86 -0.65 -14.25
C ASP A 99 -6.32 0.57 -14.99
N MET A 100 -5.44 1.35 -14.35
CA MET A 100 -4.80 2.52 -14.98
C MET A 100 -3.89 2.13 -16.14
N ILE A 101 -3.08 1.08 -15.98
CA ILE A 101 -2.20 0.58 -17.05
C ILE A 101 -3.05 0.07 -18.22
N GLU A 102 -4.10 -0.70 -17.94
CA GLU A 102 -4.98 -1.21 -18.99
C GLU A 102 -5.76 -0.10 -19.69
N ALA A 103 -6.25 0.91 -18.94
CA ALA A 103 -6.89 2.08 -19.53
C ALA A 103 -5.94 2.86 -20.44
N ALA A 104 -4.68 3.05 -20.04
CA ALA A 104 -3.66 3.71 -20.86
C ALA A 104 -3.37 2.93 -22.15
N ARG A 105 -3.29 1.60 -22.08
CA ARG A 105 -3.08 0.74 -23.26
C ARG A 105 -4.28 0.70 -24.19
N SER A 106 -5.48 0.58 -23.62
CA SER A 106 -6.73 0.68 -24.38
C SER A 106 -6.81 2.01 -25.13
N LEU A 107 -6.45 3.12 -24.47
CA LEU A 107 -6.37 4.43 -25.10
C LEU A 107 -5.27 4.49 -26.18
N ALA A 108 -4.11 3.88 -25.95
CA ALA A 108 -3.03 3.82 -26.95
C ALA A 108 -3.41 3.01 -28.20
N ARG A 109 -4.19 1.94 -28.05
CA ARG A 109 -4.65 1.07 -29.15
C ARG A 109 -5.76 1.71 -29.98
N ARG A 110 -6.66 2.48 -29.35
CA ARG A 110 -7.89 3.00 -29.99
C ARG A 110 -7.92 4.51 -30.22
N GLY A 111 -7.14 5.25 -29.46
CA GLY A 111 -7.15 6.71 -29.41
C GLY A 111 -6.12 7.34 -30.34
N ASP A 112 -6.06 8.67 -30.31
CA ASP A 112 -5.04 9.45 -31.01
C ASP A 112 -4.03 10.06 -30.02
N VAL A 113 -2.96 10.63 -30.57
CA VAL A 113 -1.90 11.25 -29.78
C VAL A 113 -2.40 12.39 -28.91
N ASN A 114 -3.43 13.11 -29.35
CA ASN A 114 -4.02 14.23 -28.63
C ASN A 114 -4.77 13.77 -27.38
N ALA A 115 -5.48 12.64 -27.45
CA ALA A 115 -6.21 12.09 -26.31
C ALA A 115 -5.27 11.69 -25.16
N ILE A 116 -4.08 11.15 -25.46
CA ILE A 116 -3.07 10.82 -24.44
C ILE A 116 -2.36 12.08 -23.96
N ALA A 117 -1.96 12.97 -24.88
CA ALA A 117 -1.34 14.24 -24.54
C ALA A 117 -2.19 15.06 -23.54
N ALA A 118 -3.51 15.08 -23.71
CA ALA A 118 -4.45 15.79 -22.84
C ALA A 118 -4.55 15.21 -21.41
N LYS A 119 -4.06 13.99 -21.17
CA LYS A 119 -4.08 13.33 -19.86
C LYS A 119 -2.74 13.41 -19.12
N ILE A 120 -1.70 13.93 -19.77
CA ILE A 120 -0.39 14.11 -19.15
C ILE A 120 -0.37 15.43 -18.37
N ASN A 121 -0.08 15.33 -17.08
CA ASN A 121 0.09 16.51 -16.23
C ASN A 121 1.27 17.35 -16.72
N GLN A 122 1.11 18.67 -16.71
CA GLN A 122 2.14 19.64 -17.11
C GLN A 122 2.57 19.53 -18.60
N ALA A 123 1.67 19.10 -19.48
CA ALA A 123 1.91 19.11 -20.93
C ALA A 123 2.16 20.54 -21.46
N PRO A 124 3.13 20.75 -22.38
CA PRO A 124 3.35 22.03 -23.05
C PRO A 124 2.09 22.51 -23.78
N LEU A 125 1.80 23.81 -23.71
CA LEU A 125 0.63 24.40 -24.37
C LEU A 125 0.76 24.31 -25.91
N PRO A 126 -0.36 24.22 -26.64
CA PRO A 126 -0.34 24.35 -28.10
C PRO A 126 0.32 25.67 -28.53
N GLY A 127 1.37 25.58 -29.35
CA GLY A 127 2.16 26.73 -29.82
C GLY A 127 3.48 26.95 -29.09
N ASP A 128 3.73 26.23 -27.98
CA ASP A 128 5.06 26.16 -27.39
C ASP A 128 6.05 25.48 -28.35
N ALA A 129 7.30 25.94 -28.38
CA ALA A 129 8.37 25.34 -29.17
C ALA A 129 8.61 23.86 -28.79
N ALA A 130 8.33 23.47 -27.54
CA ALA A 130 8.44 22.09 -27.08
C ALA A 130 7.26 21.19 -27.48
N HIS A 131 6.12 21.77 -27.89
CA HIS A 131 4.89 21.02 -28.13
C HIS A 131 5.00 19.96 -29.25
N PRO A 132 5.63 20.22 -30.42
CA PRO A 132 5.80 19.20 -31.46
C PRO A 132 6.63 18.00 -31.00
N GLN A 133 7.69 18.25 -30.22
CA GLN A 133 8.53 17.19 -29.66
C GLN A 133 7.76 16.35 -28.64
N PHE A 134 7.00 17.00 -27.75
CA PHE A 134 6.13 16.32 -26.79
C PHE A 134 5.10 15.40 -27.48
N LEU A 135 4.46 15.85 -28.57
CA LEU A 135 3.53 15.00 -29.33
C LEU A 135 4.24 13.81 -29.99
N SER A 136 5.46 14.01 -30.50
CA SER A 136 6.28 12.91 -31.04
C SER A 136 6.57 11.85 -29.98
N GLU A 137 6.95 12.27 -28.77
CA GLU A 137 7.19 11.38 -27.62
C GLU A 137 5.92 10.64 -27.19
N CYS A 138 4.77 11.34 -27.16
CA CYS A 138 3.47 10.71 -26.89
C CYS A 138 3.15 9.62 -27.92
N ALA A 139 3.39 9.88 -29.21
CA ALA A 139 3.14 8.90 -30.27
C ALA A 139 4.07 7.67 -30.16
N GLN A 140 5.32 7.87 -29.76
CA GLN A 140 6.25 6.77 -29.48
C GLN A 140 5.79 5.94 -28.27
N LEU A 141 5.41 6.59 -27.17
CA LEU A 141 4.86 5.93 -25.98
C LEU A 141 3.60 5.13 -26.32
N MET A 142 2.69 5.69 -27.12
CA MET A 142 1.50 4.99 -27.60
C MET A 142 1.85 3.71 -28.34
N THR A 143 2.81 3.78 -29.26
CA THR A 143 3.24 2.62 -30.04
C THR A 143 3.79 1.51 -29.14
N GLN A 144 4.60 1.89 -28.13
CA GLN A 144 5.14 0.95 -27.15
C GLN A 144 4.02 0.33 -26.29
N LEU A 145 3.13 1.15 -25.73
CA LEU A 145 2.02 0.68 -24.90
C LEU A 145 1.06 -0.24 -25.66
N ALA A 146 0.79 0.06 -26.94
CA ALA A 146 -0.11 -0.74 -27.75
C ALA A 146 0.45 -2.15 -28.06
N ALA A 147 1.78 -2.26 -28.20
CA ALA A 147 2.47 -3.51 -28.52
C ALA A 147 2.81 -4.37 -27.29
N ASP A 148 2.72 -3.82 -26.08
CA ASP A 148 3.09 -4.49 -24.84
C ASP A 148 2.00 -5.46 -24.33
N GLN A 149 2.42 -6.45 -23.54
CA GLN A 149 1.53 -7.48 -22.98
C GLN A 149 0.82 -7.00 -21.71
N ASP A 150 -0.38 -7.52 -21.45
CA ASP A 150 -1.18 -7.24 -20.25
C ASP A 150 -0.36 -7.30 -18.96
N PHE A 151 -0.51 -6.27 -18.12
CA PHE A 151 0.29 -6.18 -16.90
C PHE A 151 -0.13 -7.29 -15.94
N HIS A 152 0.86 -8.02 -15.44
CA HIS A 152 0.65 -9.03 -14.42
C HIS A 152 1.65 -8.82 -13.26
N PRO A 153 1.20 -8.85 -12.00
CA PRO A 153 2.13 -8.95 -10.88
C PRO A 153 2.88 -10.29 -10.93
N SER A 154 3.92 -10.43 -10.11
CA SER A 154 4.59 -11.74 -9.97
C SER A 154 3.59 -12.82 -9.52
N PRO A 155 3.83 -14.11 -9.82
CA PRO A 155 2.90 -15.18 -9.44
C PRO A 155 2.56 -15.19 -7.94
N ARG A 156 3.51 -14.88 -7.07
CA ARG A 156 3.31 -14.82 -5.61
C ARG A 156 2.39 -13.67 -5.21
N VAL A 157 2.64 -12.46 -5.74
CA VAL A 157 1.78 -11.30 -5.48
C VAL A 157 0.38 -11.53 -6.04
N SER A 158 0.27 -12.12 -7.23
CA SER A 158 -1.02 -12.47 -7.84
C SER A 158 -1.83 -13.44 -6.98
N ARG A 159 -1.19 -14.48 -6.40
CA ARG A 159 -1.87 -15.43 -5.49
C ARG A 159 -2.32 -14.76 -4.19
N ALA A 160 -1.42 -14.04 -3.51
CA ALA A 160 -1.75 -13.35 -2.27
C ALA A 160 -2.88 -12.33 -2.48
N HIS A 161 -2.81 -11.56 -3.57
CA HIS A 161 -3.87 -10.62 -3.94
C HIS A 161 -5.20 -11.35 -4.23
N ALA A 162 -5.18 -12.42 -5.03
CA ALA A 162 -6.39 -13.19 -5.34
C ALA A 162 -7.00 -13.81 -4.08
N LYS A 163 -6.18 -14.31 -3.15
CA LYS A 163 -6.61 -14.85 -1.87
C LYS A 163 -7.28 -13.76 -1.02
N LEU A 164 -6.68 -12.58 -0.90
CA LEU A 164 -7.28 -11.45 -0.20
C LEU A 164 -8.63 -11.05 -0.84
N ARG A 165 -8.69 -10.99 -2.18
CA ARG A 165 -9.92 -10.65 -2.93
C ARG A 165 -11.03 -11.69 -2.86
N GLN A 166 -10.76 -12.91 -2.43
CA GLN A 166 -11.82 -13.88 -2.09
C GLN A 166 -12.61 -13.45 -0.85
N HIS A 167 -12.02 -12.63 0.02
CA HIS A 167 -12.62 -12.21 1.28
C HIS A 167 -13.00 -10.72 1.29
N ILE A 168 -12.21 -9.87 0.62
CA ILE A 168 -12.36 -8.42 0.69
C ILE A 168 -12.41 -7.83 -0.72
N GLY A 169 -13.59 -7.39 -1.13
CA GLY A 169 -13.79 -6.75 -2.43
C GLY A 169 -13.12 -5.38 -2.53
N PHE A 170 -12.90 -4.91 -3.75
CA PHE A 170 -12.42 -3.54 -4.00
C PHE A 170 -13.36 -2.52 -3.34
N MET A 171 -12.79 -1.49 -2.73
CA MET A 171 -13.58 -0.45 -2.08
C MET A 171 -13.85 0.70 -3.06
N GLN A 172 -15.06 0.76 -3.60
CA GLN A 172 -15.47 1.86 -4.49
C GLN A 172 -15.92 3.10 -3.72
N ARG A 173 -16.58 2.90 -2.58
CA ARG A 173 -17.12 3.94 -1.70
C ARG A 173 -16.77 3.63 -0.26
N ASP A 174 -16.70 4.67 0.57
CA ASP A 174 -16.46 4.51 2.01
C ASP A 174 -17.45 3.52 2.65
N ARG A 175 -16.90 2.64 3.49
CA ARG A 175 -17.65 1.68 4.31
C ARG A 175 -16.89 1.38 5.60
N ALA A 176 -17.56 0.70 6.53
CA ALA A 176 -16.89 0.19 7.72
C ALA A 176 -15.80 -0.82 7.32
N MET A 177 -14.58 -0.63 7.83
CA MET A 177 -13.39 -1.42 7.47
C MET A 177 -12.94 -2.37 8.58
N ASP A 178 -13.49 -2.27 9.78
CA ASP A 178 -13.10 -3.05 10.95
C ASP A 178 -13.20 -4.57 10.70
N GLY A 179 -14.31 -5.03 10.09
CA GLY A 179 -14.46 -6.43 9.70
C GLY A 179 -13.48 -6.88 8.63
N GLU A 180 -13.11 -5.99 7.71
CA GLU A 180 -12.15 -6.29 6.64
C GLU A 180 -10.72 -6.38 7.20
N VAL A 181 -10.34 -5.44 8.07
CA VAL A 181 -9.04 -5.46 8.76
C VAL A 181 -8.92 -6.73 9.61
N ALA A 182 -9.94 -7.08 10.40
CA ALA A 182 -9.96 -8.32 11.17
C ALA A 182 -9.80 -9.56 10.28
N THR A 183 -10.42 -9.55 9.09
CA THR A 183 -10.28 -10.63 8.11
C THR A 183 -8.85 -10.74 7.57
N VAL A 184 -8.18 -9.61 7.27
CA VAL A 184 -6.77 -9.65 6.86
C VAL A 184 -5.87 -10.16 7.98
N CYS A 185 -6.09 -9.74 9.23
CA CYS A 185 -5.35 -10.27 10.38
C CYS A 185 -5.49 -11.79 10.49
N ALA A 186 -6.71 -12.32 10.39
CA ALA A 186 -6.95 -13.77 10.41
C ALA A 186 -6.25 -14.52 9.26
N LEU A 187 -6.14 -13.92 8.07
CA LEU A 187 -5.39 -14.48 6.95
C LEU A 187 -3.86 -14.51 7.21
N ILE A 188 -3.32 -13.51 7.91
CA ILE A 188 -1.92 -13.48 8.33
C ILE A 188 -1.66 -14.55 9.39
N GLU A 189 -2.48 -14.60 10.44
CA GLU A 189 -2.36 -15.55 11.55
C GLU A 189 -2.42 -17.01 11.07
N SER A 190 -3.29 -17.28 10.09
CA SER A 190 -3.43 -18.61 9.50
C SER A 190 -2.36 -18.95 8.44
N ASN A 191 -1.44 -18.03 8.14
CA ASN A 191 -0.45 -18.13 7.06
C ASN A 191 -1.07 -18.35 5.66
N ALA A 192 -2.35 -18.03 5.49
CA ALA A 192 -3.12 -18.34 4.28
C ALA A 192 -2.65 -17.57 3.02
N LEU A 193 -1.79 -16.56 3.19
CA LEU A 193 -1.22 -15.75 2.11
C LEU A 193 0.16 -16.23 1.63
N LEU A 194 0.72 -17.28 2.24
CA LEU A 194 2.07 -17.79 1.94
C LEU A 194 2.12 -18.93 0.91
N ASP A 195 0.96 -19.53 0.56
CA ASP A 195 0.80 -20.62 -0.40
C ASP A 195 0.79 -20.16 -1.90
#